data_AF-A0A9D2KER0-F1
#
_entry.id   AF-A0A9D2KER0-F1
#
_cell.length_a   1.000
_cell.length_b   1.000
_cell.length_c   1.000
_cell.angle_alpha   90.00
_cell.angle_beta   90.00
_cell.angle_gamma   90.00
#
_symmetry.space_group_name_H-M   'P 1'
#
loop_
_entity.id
_entity.type
_entity.pdbx_description
1 polymer ?
#
loop_
_entity_poly.entity_id
_entity_poly.type
_entity_poly.pdbx_seq_one_letter_code
_entity_poly.pdbx_strand_id
1 'polypeptide(L)'
;MEERIIEDEGRTIKIKRNALGGIEDATDGALPDGETPEGAHSPEAGSENAEDDVEYAVDFPEEEYDEDMVGLTPSQLKRAQEERERARREAEEARDKLIAEGKKALSSLDYAAAEKSFSQALTYDEECVEALLGVWESRTQGFTDDSPFFIEENAEKFARMPKEVRSFILERVGSRLQDARQGILEEMRPLKAAVEEAREARRGALDANKRYYLVRTAAFGIAAVLLLALVGIFSAFLLRTRGSWPVVGMAVSGGLALVCLIFLVVFLRGLVFALRLSADNEKNEGTEDGRRLALLEGEESCLKLVLEGEGEPVFDEES
;
A
#
# COMPACT_ATOMS: atom_id res chain seq x y z
N MET A 1 13.68 5.61 48.67
CA MET A 1 12.36 6.18 48.34
C MET A 1 12.61 7.60 47.91
N GLU A 2 12.37 7.90 46.65
CA GLU A 2 12.50 9.25 46.11
C GLU A 2 11.19 9.58 45.40
N GLU A 3 10.46 10.56 45.94
CA GLU A 3 9.27 11.11 45.31
C GLU A 3 9.71 12.30 44.45
N ARG A 4 9.34 12.28 43.17
CA ARG A 4 9.37 13.47 42.33
C ARG A 4 7.96 13.71 41.81
N ILE A 5 7.36 14.79 42.29
CA ILE A 5 6.13 15.35 41.75
C ILE A 5 6.55 16.21 40.56
N ILE A 6 5.90 16.00 39.42
CA ILE A 6 5.90 16.95 38.29
C ILE A 6 4.46 17.39 38.16
N GLU A 7 4.19 18.66 38.43
CA GLU A 7 2.89 19.28 38.22
C GLU A 7 2.87 19.91 36.82
N ASP A 8 1.96 19.44 35.98
CA ASP A 8 1.43 20.24 34.87
C ASP A 8 -0.06 19.85 34.68
N GLU A 9 -0.91 20.87 34.54
CA GLU A 9 -2.31 20.81 34.06
C GLU A 9 -3.22 19.66 34.55
N GLY A 10 -3.44 19.57 35.87
CA GLY A 10 -4.78 19.29 36.41
C GLY A 10 -5.29 17.84 36.48
N ARG A 11 -4.49 16.81 36.17
CA ARG A 11 -4.86 15.39 36.41
C ARG A 11 -3.83 14.64 37.25
N THR A 12 -4.18 14.27 38.49
CA THR A 12 -3.28 13.50 39.39
C THR A 12 -3.28 12.01 39.06
N ILE A 13 -2.37 11.57 38.17
CA ILE A 13 -2.17 10.14 37.89
C ILE A 13 -1.19 9.55 38.92
N LYS A 14 -1.67 8.59 39.74
CA LYS A 14 -0.83 7.88 40.74
C LYS A 14 -0.25 6.60 40.15
N ILE A 15 0.97 6.67 39.61
CA ILE A 15 1.70 5.50 39.13
C ILE A 15 2.41 4.81 40.31
N LYS A 16 1.98 3.60 40.70
CA LYS A 16 2.76 2.71 41.57
C LYS A 16 3.60 1.76 40.73
N ARG A 17 4.93 1.78 40.92
CA ARG A 17 5.83 0.76 40.39
C ARG A 17 6.22 -0.23 41.49
N ASN A 18 6.06 -1.52 41.21
CA ASN A 18 6.66 -2.58 42.03
C ASN A 18 8.15 -2.78 41.67
N ALA A 19 8.91 -3.35 42.61
CA ALA A 19 10.38 -3.36 42.63
C ALA A 19 11.10 -4.15 41.50
N LEU A 20 10.37 -4.62 40.48
CA LEU A 20 10.90 -5.37 39.33
C LEU A 20 10.53 -4.77 37.96
N GLY A 21 9.95 -3.57 37.91
CA GLY A 21 9.99 -2.73 36.68
C GLY A 21 8.93 -2.98 35.60
N GLY A 22 7.84 -3.67 35.90
CA GLY A 22 6.65 -3.76 35.03
C GLY A 22 5.60 -2.69 35.32
N ILE A 23 4.70 -2.44 34.36
CA ILE A 23 3.48 -1.63 34.49
C ILE A 23 2.29 -2.55 34.22
N GLU A 24 1.30 -2.57 35.12
CA GLU A 24 0.02 -3.28 34.93
C GLU A 24 -1.12 -2.25 34.79
N ASP A 25 -2.18 -2.63 34.08
CA ASP A 25 -3.23 -1.74 33.58
C ASP A 25 -4.01 -0.96 34.66
N ALA A 26 -4.44 0.24 34.27
CA ALA A 26 -5.32 1.07 35.08
C ALA A 26 -6.78 0.60 34.95
N THR A 27 -7.30 -0.02 36.01
CA THR A 27 -8.74 -0.22 36.22
C THR A 27 -9.29 0.92 37.07
N ASP A 28 -10.28 1.64 36.56
CA ASP A 28 -11.01 2.63 37.35
C ASP A 28 -12.07 1.95 38.24
N GLY A 29 -12.30 2.50 39.43
CA GLY A 29 -12.93 1.77 40.54
C GLY A 29 -14.03 2.53 41.25
N ALA A 30 -15.29 2.23 40.91
CA ALA A 30 -16.47 2.56 41.70
C ALA A 30 -17.44 1.36 41.76
N LEU A 31 -17.90 1.03 42.97
CA LEU A 31 -18.71 -0.13 43.40
C LEU A 31 -19.80 0.39 44.38
N PRO A 32 -20.76 -0.43 44.88
CA PRO A 32 -21.30 -1.71 44.39
C PRO A 32 -22.81 -1.50 44.01
N ASP A 33 -23.83 -2.37 44.12
CA ASP A 33 -24.02 -3.77 44.57
C ASP A 33 -25.33 -4.35 43.96
N GLY A 34 -25.65 -5.64 44.19
CA GLY A 34 -27.04 -6.15 44.09
C GLY A 34 -27.31 -7.37 43.20
N GLU A 35 -26.95 -8.56 43.69
CA GLU A 35 -27.63 -9.87 43.51
C GLU A 35 -28.18 -10.32 42.13
N THR A 36 -27.46 -11.30 41.54
CA THR A 36 -27.97 -12.40 40.67
C THR A 36 -29.04 -13.28 41.39
N PRO A 37 -29.82 -14.19 40.75
CA PRO A 37 -29.52 -14.91 39.50
C PRO A 37 -30.72 -15.29 38.58
N GLU A 38 -30.41 -16.07 37.52
CA GLU A 38 -31.28 -17.04 36.81
C GLU A 38 -32.58 -16.51 36.13
N GLY A 39 -33.05 -17.06 35.01
CA GLY A 39 -32.63 -18.23 34.25
C GLY A 39 -33.84 -18.92 33.62
N ALA A 40 -33.89 -18.98 32.28
CA ALA A 40 -34.86 -19.73 31.44
C ALA A 40 -36.37 -19.40 31.58
N HIS A 41 -36.95 -18.79 30.53
CA HIS A 41 -37.93 -19.46 29.68
C HIS A 41 -38.37 -18.59 28.48
N SER A 42 -38.40 -19.20 27.30
CA SER A 42 -39.28 -18.87 26.17
C SER A 42 -40.22 -20.10 25.95
N PRO A 43 -41.23 -20.06 25.06
CA PRO A 43 -41.71 -18.99 24.18
C PRO A 43 -43.26 -18.79 24.25
N GLU A 44 -43.84 -18.13 23.24
CA GLU A 44 -45.29 -18.06 22.90
C GLU A 44 -46.16 -17.24 23.88
N ALA A 45 -47.32 -16.69 23.49
CA ALA A 45 -47.86 -16.16 22.22
C ALA A 45 -49.22 -15.52 22.58
N GLY A 46 -49.71 -14.54 21.83
CA GLY A 46 -51.10 -14.06 21.99
C GLY A 46 -51.21 -12.54 22.14
N SER A 47 -51.77 -11.95 21.09
CA SER A 47 -52.08 -10.54 20.86
C SER A 47 -53.10 -9.91 21.82
N GLU A 48 -53.25 -8.59 21.64
CA GLU A 48 -54.38 -7.72 22.09
C GLU A 48 -54.36 -7.23 23.55
N ASN A 49 -53.77 -6.04 23.74
CA ASN A 49 -54.58 -4.86 24.07
C ASN A 49 -53.92 -3.61 23.50
N ALA A 50 -54.75 -2.66 23.04
CA ALA A 50 -54.29 -1.39 22.47
C ALA A 50 -54.49 -0.27 23.48
N GLU A 51 -53.39 0.37 23.91
CA GLU A 51 -53.39 1.66 24.60
C GLU A 51 -52.30 2.54 23.99
N ASP A 52 -52.74 3.59 23.28
CA ASP A 52 -52.05 4.83 22.87
C ASP A 52 -50.51 4.94 22.96
N ASP A 53 -49.77 4.18 22.14
CA ASP A 53 -48.43 4.58 21.71
C ASP A 53 -48.53 5.57 20.53
N VAL A 54 -48.62 6.86 20.87
CA VAL A 54 -48.31 7.93 19.90
C VAL A 54 -46.79 7.98 19.77
N GLU A 55 -46.26 7.15 18.87
CA GLU A 55 -44.85 7.16 18.48
C GLU A 55 -44.53 8.52 17.84
N TYR A 56 -44.03 9.44 18.65
CA TYR A 56 -43.38 10.66 18.16
C TYR A 56 -42.08 10.24 17.47
N ALA A 57 -42.19 9.97 16.17
CA ALA A 57 -41.07 9.97 15.25
C ALA A 57 -40.46 11.38 15.24
N VAL A 58 -39.57 11.63 16.20
CA VAL A 58 -38.66 12.76 16.14
C VAL A 58 -37.61 12.38 15.11
N ASP A 59 -37.88 12.73 13.85
CA ASP A 59 -36.85 12.81 12.83
C ASP A 59 -35.82 13.84 13.31
N PHE A 60 -34.80 13.36 14.01
CA PHE A 60 -33.56 14.10 14.15
C PHE A 60 -32.98 14.18 12.74
N PRO A 61 -32.85 15.38 12.14
CA PRO A 61 -32.06 15.48 10.92
C PRO A 61 -30.67 14.94 11.22
N GLU A 62 -30.07 14.25 10.25
CA GLU A 62 -28.67 13.81 10.31
C GLU A 62 -27.74 15.04 10.18
N GLU A 63 -27.84 15.96 11.15
CA GLU A 63 -26.81 16.95 11.42
C GLU A 63 -25.59 16.18 11.93
N GLU A 64 -24.48 16.34 11.22
CA GLU A 64 -23.18 15.74 11.50
C GLU A 64 -22.82 15.94 12.99
N TYR A 65 -22.76 14.83 13.74
CA TYR A 65 -22.65 14.84 15.21
C TYR A 65 -21.29 15.37 15.66
N ASP A 66 -21.24 16.67 15.92
CA ASP A 66 -20.02 17.38 16.26
C ASP A 66 -19.69 17.24 17.76
N GLU A 67 -18.76 16.34 18.07
CA GLU A 67 -18.40 15.96 19.46
C GLU A 67 -17.94 17.16 20.32
N ASP A 68 -17.32 18.19 19.70
CA ASP A 68 -16.88 19.43 20.37
C ASP A 68 -18.05 20.31 20.85
N MET A 69 -19.26 20.09 20.31
CA MET A 69 -20.45 20.88 20.66
C MET A 69 -21.20 20.30 21.87
N VAL A 70 -20.83 19.10 22.33
CA VAL A 70 -21.48 18.40 23.44
C VAL A 70 -21.07 19.00 24.79
N GLY A 71 -22.06 19.42 25.58
CA GLY A 71 -21.86 19.96 26.93
C GLY A 71 -21.62 21.48 27.02
N LEU A 72 -21.60 22.20 25.90
CA LEU A 72 -21.58 23.66 25.89
C LEU A 72 -22.90 24.26 26.40
N THR A 73 -22.85 25.38 27.12
CA THR A 73 -24.07 26.13 27.43
C THR A 73 -24.69 26.71 26.15
N PRO A 74 -26.01 26.98 26.10
CA PRO A 74 -26.64 27.58 24.91
C PRO A 74 -26.05 28.94 24.46
N SER A 75 -25.33 29.63 25.35
CA SER A 75 -24.60 30.87 25.04
C SER A 75 -23.16 30.64 24.55
N GLN A 76 -22.54 29.50 24.89
CA GLN A 76 -21.26 29.06 24.35
C GLN A 76 -21.44 28.41 22.98
N LEU A 77 -22.45 27.56 22.83
CA LEU A 77 -22.80 26.88 21.58
C LEU A 77 -23.05 27.89 20.44
N LYS A 78 -23.81 28.96 20.71
CA LYS A 78 -24.01 30.05 19.73
C LYS A 78 -22.72 30.78 19.35
N ARG A 79 -21.80 31.00 20.30
CA ARG A 79 -20.50 31.62 19.99
C ARG A 79 -19.63 30.70 19.15
N ALA A 80 -19.58 29.41 19.47
CA ALA A 80 -18.86 28.41 18.67
C ALA A 80 -19.43 28.33 17.23
N GLN A 81 -20.75 28.38 17.07
CA GLN A 81 -21.40 28.48 15.75
C GLN A 81 -21.03 29.78 15.02
N GLU A 82 -21.12 30.95 15.68
CA GLU A 82 -20.76 32.25 15.09
C GLU A 82 -19.26 32.32 14.71
N GLU A 83 -18.37 31.71 15.50
CA GLU A 83 -16.94 31.63 15.24
C GLU A 83 -16.61 30.67 14.09
N ARG A 84 -17.23 29.49 14.04
CA ARG A 84 -17.11 28.57 12.88
C ARG A 84 -17.71 29.14 11.60
N GLU A 85 -18.86 29.82 11.67
CA GLU A 85 -19.42 30.54 10.53
C GLU A 85 -18.47 31.63 10.02
N ARG A 86 -17.82 32.36 10.93
CA ARG A 86 -16.84 33.38 10.55
C ARG A 86 -15.60 32.75 9.91
N ALA A 87 -15.04 31.70 10.52
CA ALA A 87 -13.90 30.98 9.97
C ALA A 87 -14.19 30.41 8.56
N ARG A 88 -15.39 29.84 8.35
CA ARG A 88 -15.85 29.37 7.04
C ARG A 88 -15.93 30.51 6.02
N ARG A 89 -16.54 31.66 6.37
CA ARG A 89 -16.58 32.84 5.47
C ARG A 89 -15.19 33.39 5.18
N GLU A 90 -14.29 33.44 6.16
CA GLU A 90 -12.90 33.88 5.97
C GLU A 90 -12.12 32.91 5.05
N ALA A 91 -12.37 31.61 5.14
CA ALA A 91 -11.82 30.59 4.25
C ALA A 91 -12.38 30.69 2.81
N GLU A 92 -13.70 30.82 2.66
CA GLU A 92 -14.36 31.06 1.36
C GLU A 92 -13.82 32.34 0.69
N GLU A 93 -13.72 33.43 1.43
CA GLU A 93 -13.12 34.67 0.94
C GLU A 93 -11.64 34.52 0.55
N ALA A 94 -10.85 33.71 1.27
CA ALA A 94 -9.46 33.45 0.96
C ALA A 94 -9.32 32.60 -0.31
N ARG A 95 -10.12 31.54 -0.44
CA ARG A 95 -10.24 30.70 -1.64
C ARG A 95 -10.59 31.54 -2.86
N ASP A 96 -11.61 32.39 -2.77
CA ASP A 96 -12.09 33.20 -3.89
C ASP A 96 -11.06 34.25 -4.33
N LYS A 97 -10.29 34.82 -3.39
CA LYS A 97 -9.14 35.69 -3.69
C LYS A 97 -8.05 34.93 -4.46
N LEU A 98 -7.71 33.71 -4.03
CA LEU A 98 -6.72 32.86 -4.70
C LEU A 98 -7.18 32.40 -6.09
N ILE A 99 -8.45 32.06 -6.27
CA ILE A 99 -9.05 31.74 -7.58
C ILE A 99 -8.97 32.97 -8.50
N ALA A 100 -9.28 34.18 -8.00
CA ALA A 100 -9.17 35.41 -8.77
C ALA A 100 -7.71 35.77 -9.12
N GLU A 101 -6.74 35.43 -8.28
CA GLU A 101 -5.31 35.56 -8.58
C GLU A 101 -4.84 34.54 -9.62
N GLY A 102 -5.25 33.27 -9.50
CA GLY A 102 -4.97 32.22 -10.49
C GLY A 102 -5.53 32.55 -11.86
N LYS A 103 -6.78 33.03 -11.94
CA LYS A 103 -7.42 33.50 -13.19
C LYS A 103 -6.67 34.68 -13.81
N LYS A 104 -6.11 35.60 -13.01
CA LYS A 104 -5.22 36.68 -13.51
C LYS A 104 -3.92 36.10 -14.06
N ALA A 105 -3.26 35.21 -13.32
CA ALA A 105 -2.01 34.57 -13.75
C ALA A 105 -2.17 33.80 -15.07
N LEU A 106 -3.27 33.05 -15.26
CA LEU A 106 -3.63 32.43 -16.53
C LEU A 106 -3.75 33.45 -17.67
N SER A 107 -4.44 34.57 -17.42
CA SER A 107 -4.58 35.64 -18.43
C SER A 107 -3.27 36.34 -18.80
N SER A 108 -2.25 36.28 -17.93
CA SER A 108 -0.88 36.72 -18.23
C SER A 108 0.04 35.61 -18.75
N LEU A 109 -0.49 34.40 -19.00
CA LEU A 109 0.26 33.19 -19.41
C LEU A 109 1.34 32.74 -18.41
N ASP A 110 1.20 33.12 -17.13
CA ASP A 110 2.06 32.63 -16.05
C ASP A 110 1.43 31.38 -15.42
N TYR A 111 1.61 30.25 -16.10
CA TYR A 111 1.04 28.98 -15.69
C TYR A 111 1.58 28.49 -14.34
N ALA A 112 2.84 28.79 -14.01
CA ALA A 112 3.45 28.37 -12.75
C ALA A 112 2.88 29.15 -11.54
N ALA A 113 2.65 30.46 -11.70
CA ALA A 113 1.93 31.24 -10.69
C ALA A 113 0.46 30.80 -10.59
N ALA A 114 -0.20 30.53 -11.71
CA ALA A 114 -1.57 30.05 -11.74
C ALA A 114 -1.75 28.72 -11.00
N GLU A 115 -0.95 27.70 -11.31
CA GLU A 115 -1.02 26.39 -10.65
C GLU A 115 -0.86 26.52 -9.13
N LYS A 116 0.07 27.37 -8.69
CA LYS A 116 0.30 27.63 -7.27
C LYS A 116 -0.93 28.26 -6.61
N SER A 117 -1.52 29.31 -7.20
CA SER A 117 -2.70 29.96 -6.62
C SER A 117 -3.92 29.04 -6.57
N PHE A 118 -4.16 28.24 -7.62
CA PHE A 118 -5.27 27.27 -7.59
C PHE A 118 -5.00 26.10 -6.63
N SER A 119 -3.77 25.59 -6.56
CA SER A 119 -3.42 24.54 -5.58
C SER A 119 -3.55 25.03 -4.12
N GLN A 120 -3.33 26.32 -3.87
CA GLN A 120 -3.59 26.95 -2.57
C GLN A 120 -5.09 27.21 -2.32
N ALA A 121 -5.91 27.40 -3.37
CA ALA A 121 -7.36 27.45 -3.20
C ALA A 121 -7.92 26.09 -2.76
N LEU A 122 -7.38 24.99 -3.31
CA LEU A 122 -7.78 23.62 -2.96
C LEU A 122 -7.49 23.24 -1.50
N THR A 123 -6.57 23.90 -0.79
CA THR A 123 -6.36 23.63 0.65
C THR A 123 -7.48 24.17 1.55
N TYR A 124 -8.41 24.96 1.01
CA TYR A 124 -9.61 25.43 1.72
C TYR A 124 -10.86 24.63 1.32
N ASP A 125 -10.85 24.01 0.14
CA ASP A 125 -12.00 23.37 -0.50
C ASP A 125 -11.47 22.44 -1.61
N GLU A 126 -11.23 21.16 -1.27
CA GLU A 126 -10.56 20.19 -2.15
C GLU A 126 -11.42 19.83 -3.39
N GLU A 127 -12.74 19.97 -3.29
CA GLU A 127 -13.69 19.64 -4.36
C GLU A 127 -14.03 20.85 -5.25
N CYS A 128 -13.43 22.01 -5.00
CA CYS A 128 -13.71 23.25 -5.72
C CYS A 128 -13.45 23.11 -7.23
N VAL A 129 -14.52 22.90 -8.01
CA VAL A 129 -14.50 22.67 -9.46
C VAL A 129 -13.71 23.73 -10.22
N GLU A 130 -13.86 25.01 -9.87
CA GLU A 130 -13.11 26.10 -10.53
C GLU A 130 -11.60 26.01 -10.28
N ALA A 131 -11.18 25.66 -9.05
CA ALA A 131 -9.78 25.52 -8.71
C ALA A 131 -9.17 24.25 -9.33
N LEU A 132 -9.90 23.13 -9.33
CA LEU A 132 -9.48 21.89 -9.99
C LEU A 132 -9.27 22.10 -11.50
N LEU A 133 -10.21 22.77 -12.18
CA LEU A 133 -10.07 23.13 -13.59
C LEU A 133 -8.88 24.08 -13.82
N GLY A 134 -8.68 25.07 -12.94
CA GLY A 134 -7.55 25.98 -13.00
C GLY A 134 -6.19 25.29 -12.83
N VAL A 135 -6.08 24.29 -11.97
CA VAL A 135 -4.87 23.44 -11.83
C VAL A 135 -4.58 22.68 -13.13
N TRP A 136 -5.59 22.08 -13.77
CA TRP A 136 -5.36 21.35 -15.02
C TRP A 136 -5.10 22.24 -16.22
N GLU A 137 -5.78 23.39 -16.33
CA GLU A 137 -5.50 24.37 -17.38
C GLU A 137 -4.10 24.97 -17.24
N SER A 138 -3.60 25.16 -16.01
CA SER A 138 -2.22 25.60 -15.78
C SER A 138 -1.19 24.50 -16.07
N ARG A 139 -1.37 23.28 -15.56
CA ARG A 139 -0.47 22.14 -15.85
C ARG A 139 -0.30 21.85 -17.33
N THR A 140 -1.40 21.84 -18.07
CA THR A 140 -1.43 21.55 -19.52
C THR A 140 -1.12 22.78 -20.39
N GLN A 141 -0.73 23.91 -19.78
CA GLN A 141 -0.41 25.17 -20.46
C GLN A 141 -1.53 25.62 -21.41
N GLY A 142 -2.79 25.58 -20.93
CA GLY A 142 -3.97 25.85 -21.74
C GLY A 142 -4.38 24.70 -22.65
N PHE A 143 -4.21 23.44 -22.22
CA PHE A 143 -4.48 22.23 -23.01
C PHE A 143 -3.64 22.13 -24.31
N THR A 144 -2.41 22.65 -24.28
CA THR A 144 -1.43 22.57 -25.37
C THR A 144 -0.36 21.50 -25.13
N ASP A 145 -0.08 21.17 -23.87
CA ASP A 145 0.82 20.11 -23.46
C ASP A 145 0.05 18.97 -22.80
N ASP A 146 0.15 17.77 -23.39
CA ASP A 146 -0.47 16.54 -22.89
C ASP A 146 0.48 15.76 -21.95
N SER A 147 1.75 16.16 -21.82
CA SER A 147 2.76 15.53 -20.94
C SER A 147 2.30 15.32 -19.49
N PRO A 148 1.52 16.22 -18.84
CA PRO A 148 1.08 16.02 -17.46
C PRO A 148 0.22 14.77 -17.23
N PHE A 149 -0.44 14.23 -18.25
CA PHE A 149 -1.28 13.02 -18.15
C PHE A 149 -0.47 11.71 -18.13
N PHE A 150 0.83 11.76 -18.48
CA PHE A 150 1.75 10.61 -18.45
C PHE A 150 2.51 10.47 -17.13
N ILE A 151 2.23 11.34 -16.15
CA ILE A 151 2.80 11.30 -14.81
C ILE A 151 1.81 10.55 -13.91
N GLU A 152 2.24 9.41 -13.36
CA GLU A 152 1.43 8.51 -12.52
C GLU A 152 0.66 9.25 -11.40
N GLU A 153 1.35 10.08 -10.61
CA GLU A 153 0.73 10.89 -9.54
C GLU A 153 -0.36 11.84 -10.05
N ASN A 154 -0.22 12.37 -11.27
CA ASN A 154 -1.23 13.24 -11.88
C ASN A 154 -2.40 12.43 -12.47
N ALA A 155 -2.13 11.25 -13.04
CA ALA A 155 -3.14 10.35 -13.55
C ALA A 155 -4.05 9.83 -12.41
N GLU A 156 -3.47 9.44 -11.27
CA GLU A 156 -4.23 9.09 -10.06
C GLU A 156 -5.09 10.24 -9.56
N LYS A 157 -4.50 11.45 -9.43
CA LYS A 157 -5.24 12.64 -9.01
C LYS A 157 -6.37 12.98 -9.99
N PHE A 158 -6.15 12.84 -11.30
CA PHE A 158 -7.19 13.04 -12.31
C PHE A 158 -8.35 12.04 -12.16
N ALA A 159 -8.03 10.76 -12.00
CA ALA A 159 -9.02 9.70 -11.88
C ALA A 159 -9.97 9.91 -10.70
N ARG A 160 -9.47 10.42 -9.57
CA ARG A 160 -10.27 10.71 -8.36
C ARG A 160 -11.09 12.00 -8.42
N MET A 161 -10.92 12.85 -9.44
CA MET A 161 -11.65 14.12 -9.50
C MET A 161 -13.16 13.94 -9.80
N PRO A 162 -13.99 14.92 -9.38
CA PRO A 162 -15.42 14.96 -9.70
C PRO A 162 -15.68 14.74 -11.19
N LYS A 163 -16.73 13.97 -11.51
CA LYS A 163 -17.06 13.57 -12.90
C LYS A 163 -17.23 14.79 -13.83
N GLU A 164 -17.68 15.92 -13.31
CA GLU A 164 -17.84 17.20 -14.02
C GLU A 164 -16.50 17.81 -14.48
N VAL A 165 -15.48 17.77 -13.62
CA VAL A 165 -14.12 18.25 -13.93
C VAL A 165 -13.49 17.35 -15.00
N ARG A 166 -13.60 16.02 -14.81
CA ARG A 166 -13.02 15.06 -15.75
C ARG A 166 -13.68 15.13 -17.13
N SER A 167 -15.00 15.25 -17.20
CA SER A 167 -15.72 15.30 -18.49
C SER A 167 -15.36 16.55 -19.30
N PHE A 168 -15.29 17.72 -18.66
CA PHE A 168 -14.86 18.97 -19.29
C PHE A 168 -13.44 18.90 -19.86
N ILE A 169 -12.51 18.28 -19.12
CA ILE A 169 -11.12 18.12 -19.58
C ILE A 169 -11.05 17.10 -20.73
N LEU A 170 -11.71 15.95 -20.58
CA LEU A 170 -11.76 14.91 -21.62
C LEU A 170 -12.47 15.37 -22.90
N GLU A 171 -13.42 16.29 -22.84
CA GLU A 171 -14.00 16.92 -24.04
C GLU A 171 -12.95 17.70 -24.85
N ARG A 172 -11.96 18.32 -24.18
CA ARG A 172 -10.90 19.11 -24.82
C ARG A 172 -9.72 18.29 -25.32
N VAL A 173 -9.29 17.26 -24.58
CA VAL A 173 -8.05 16.51 -24.87
C VAL A 173 -8.26 15.02 -25.12
N GLY A 174 -9.43 14.47 -24.81
CA GLY A 174 -9.67 13.02 -24.78
C GLY A 174 -9.42 12.31 -26.12
N SER A 175 -9.71 12.96 -27.25
CA SER A 175 -9.38 12.40 -28.58
C SER A 175 -7.87 12.28 -28.79
N ARG A 176 -7.08 13.30 -28.43
CA ARG A 176 -5.62 13.26 -28.53
C ARG A 176 -5.02 12.21 -27.60
N LEU A 177 -5.56 12.08 -26.39
CA LEU A 177 -5.13 11.05 -25.43
C LEU A 177 -5.49 9.63 -25.92
N GLN A 178 -6.65 9.45 -26.57
CA GLN A 178 -7.02 8.19 -27.22
C GLN A 178 -6.10 7.85 -28.40
N ASP A 179 -5.81 8.81 -29.27
CA ASP A 179 -4.87 8.65 -30.39
C ASP A 179 -3.45 8.33 -29.89
N ALA A 180 -2.99 9.01 -28.83
CA ALA A 180 -1.70 8.74 -28.19
C ALA A 180 -1.64 7.32 -27.58
N ARG A 181 -2.69 6.90 -26.86
CA ARG A 181 -2.79 5.54 -26.33
C ARG A 181 -2.78 4.50 -27.44
N GLN A 182 -3.49 4.75 -28.54
CA GLN A 182 -3.51 3.84 -29.70
C GLN A 182 -2.11 3.74 -30.34
N GLY A 183 -1.39 4.84 -30.50
CA GLY A 183 -0.01 4.85 -30.97
C GLY A 183 0.94 4.07 -30.05
N ILE A 184 0.83 4.27 -28.73
CA ILE A 184 1.58 3.51 -27.71
C ILE A 184 1.28 2.01 -27.82
N LEU A 185 0.01 1.61 -27.92
CA LEU A 185 -0.39 0.21 -28.10
C LEU A 185 0.13 -0.40 -29.40
N GLU A 186 0.24 0.38 -30.47
CA GLU A 186 0.81 -0.05 -31.75
C GLU A 186 2.34 -0.22 -31.68
N GLU A 187 3.07 0.63 -30.96
CA GLU A 187 4.51 0.44 -30.68
C GLU A 187 4.78 -0.72 -29.72
N MET A 188 3.93 -0.91 -28.71
CA MET A 188 4.07 -1.97 -27.70
C MET A 188 3.94 -3.37 -28.28
N ARG A 189 3.06 -3.58 -29.28
CA ARG A 189 2.82 -4.92 -29.89
C ARG A 189 4.11 -5.58 -30.43
N PRO A 190 4.88 -4.96 -31.36
CA PRO A 190 6.12 -5.56 -31.87
C PRO A 190 7.21 -5.64 -30.79
N LEU A 191 7.29 -4.66 -29.87
CA LEU A 191 8.26 -4.72 -28.77
C LEU A 191 7.99 -5.90 -27.82
N LYS A 192 6.72 -6.15 -27.47
CA LYS A 192 6.31 -7.29 -26.63
C LYS A 192 6.71 -8.62 -27.26
N ALA A 193 6.46 -8.79 -28.56
CA ALA A 193 6.88 -9.98 -29.29
C ALA A 193 8.41 -10.15 -29.31
N ALA A 194 9.17 -9.08 -29.61
CA ALA A 194 10.63 -9.14 -29.67
C ALA A 194 11.28 -9.39 -28.30
N VAL A 195 10.74 -8.81 -27.22
CA VAL A 195 11.23 -9.02 -25.85
C VAL A 195 10.96 -10.44 -25.37
N GLU A 196 9.77 -11.01 -25.63
CA GLU A 196 9.50 -12.41 -25.30
C GLU A 196 10.32 -13.39 -26.16
N GLU A 197 10.50 -13.15 -27.47
CA GLU A 197 11.39 -13.98 -28.30
C GLU A 197 12.84 -13.98 -27.76
N ALA A 198 13.35 -12.79 -27.41
CA ALA A 198 14.68 -12.64 -26.82
C ALA A 198 14.80 -13.33 -25.44
N ARG A 199 13.71 -13.38 -24.66
CA ARG A 199 13.64 -14.14 -23.40
C ARG A 199 13.63 -15.63 -23.63
N GLU A 200 12.77 -16.14 -24.50
CA GLU A 200 12.64 -17.57 -24.79
C GLU A 200 13.94 -18.16 -25.33
N ALA A 201 14.62 -17.42 -26.23
CA ALA A 201 15.94 -17.79 -26.73
C ALA A 201 17.00 -17.94 -25.61
N ARG A 202 16.88 -17.17 -24.51
CA ARG A 202 17.77 -17.22 -23.34
C ARG A 202 17.32 -18.25 -22.31
N ARG A 203 16.01 -18.42 -22.09
CA ARG A 203 15.42 -19.34 -21.10
C ARG A 203 16.02 -20.75 -21.20
N GLY A 204 16.12 -21.31 -22.41
CA GLY A 204 16.68 -22.65 -22.63
C GLY A 204 18.15 -22.80 -22.15
N ALA A 205 19.00 -21.81 -22.40
CA ALA A 205 20.40 -21.82 -21.96
C ALA A 205 20.53 -21.61 -20.44
N LEU A 206 19.70 -20.73 -19.87
CA LEU A 206 19.66 -20.45 -18.44
C LEU A 206 19.15 -21.66 -17.63
N ASP A 207 18.11 -22.33 -18.09
CA ASP A 207 17.59 -23.55 -17.46
C ASP A 207 18.59 -24.72 -17.55
N ALA A 208 19.29 -24.88 -18.67
CA ALA A 208 20.36 -25.87 -18.77
C ALA A 208 21.48 -25.60 -17.74
N ASN A 209 21.87 -24.34 -17.56
CA ASN A 209 22.87 -23.92 -16.58
C ASN A 209 22.39 -24.12 -15.12
N LYS A 210 21.15 -23.73 -14.83
CA LYS A 210 20.46 -23.96 -13.54
C LYS A 210 20.41 -25.45 -13.20
N ARG A 211 19.97 -26.31 -14.13
CA ARG A 211 19.96 -27.77 -13.97
C ARG A 211 21.36 -28.34 -13.75
N TYR A 212 22.37 -27.86 -14.49
CA TYR A 212 23.78 -28.28 -14.34
C TYR A 212 24.29 -28.10 -12.90
N TYR A 213 24.03 -26.94 -12.29
CA TYR A 213 24.43 -26.64 -10.91
C TYR A 213 23.55 -27.32 -9.87
N LEU A 214 22.23 -27.41 -10.11
CA LEU A 214 21.28 -28.05 -9.19
C LEU A 214 21.61 -29.53 -9.01
N VAL A 215 21.78 -30.28 -10.10
CA VAL A 215 22.11 -31.72 -10.05
C VAL A 215 23.44 -31.97 -9.31
N ARG A 216 24.45 -31.13 -9.52
CA ARG A 216 25.75 -31.24 -8.82
C ARG A 216 25.64 -30.90 -7.34
N THR A 217 24.95 -29.82 -7.00
CA THR A 217 24.70 -29.42 -5.61
C THR A 217 23.95 -30.52 -4.85
N ALA A 218 22.92 -31.11 -5.46
CA ALA A 218 22.19 -32.24 -4.92
C ALA A 218 23.09 -33.49 -4.76
N ALA A 219 23.86 -33.87 -5.79
CA ALA A 219 24.73 -35.04 -5.74
C ALA A 219 25.82 -34.94 -4.66
N PHE A 220 26.52 -33.80 -4.57
CA PHE A 220 27.54 -33.58 -3.53
C PHE A 220 26.92 -33.41 -2.14
N GLY A 221 25.72 -32.83 -2.03
CA GLY A 221 24.98 -32.73 -0.77
C GLY A 221 24.57 -34.09 -0.22
N ILE A 222 23.95 -34.93 -1.06
CA ILE A 222 23.58 -36.31 -0.70
C ILE A 222 24.83 -37.12 -0.34
N ALA A 223 25.91 -37.03 -1.14
CA ALA A 223 27.16 -37.73 -0.86
C ALA A 223 27.77 -37.30 0.49
N ALA A 224 27.81 -35.99 0.79
CA ALA A 224 28.30 -35.49 2.07
C ALA A 224 27.45 -35.99 3.25
N VAL A 225 26.12 -35.98 3.15
CA VAL A 225 25.22 -36.50 4.20
C VAL A 225 25.42 -38.01 4.42
N LEU A 226 25.53 -38.81 3.35
CA LEU A 226 25.78 -40.25 3.46
C LEU A 226 27.15 -40.55 4.09
N LEU A 227 28.19 -39.80 3.74
CA LEU A 227 29.52 -39.95 4.33
C LEU A 227 29.54 -39.53 5.81
N LEU A 228 28.82 -38.48 6.20
CA LEU A 228 28.65 -38.10 7.61
C LEU A 228 27.86 -39.16 8.40
N ALA A 229 26.86 -39.79 7.80
CA ALA A 229 26.16 -40.92 8.42
C ALA A 229 27.11 -42.12 8.64
N LEU A 230 27.99 -42.42 7.67
CA LEU A 230 29.03 -43.45 7.82
C LEU A 230 30.04 -43.11 8.93
N VAL A 231 30.45 -41.84 9.07
CA VAL A 231 31.28 -41.38 10.21
C VAL A 231 30.57 -41.67 11.54
N GLY A 232 29.28 -41.40 11.65
CA GLY A 232 28.48 -41.71 12.84
C GLY A 232 28.41 -43.21 13.15
N ILE A 233 28.22 -44.04 12.11
CA ILE A 233 28.21 -45.51 12.24
C ILE A 233 29.58 -46.03 12.71
N PHE A 234 30.68 -45.59 12.10
CA PHE A 234 32.03 -45.99 12.51
C PHE A 234 32.37 -45.52 13.93
N SER A 235 31.93 -44.32 14.32
CA SER A 235 32.06 -43.81 15.68
C SER A 235 31.35 -44.71 16.70
N ALA A 236 30.14 -45.19 16.40
CA ALA A 236 29.44 -46.15 17.25
C ALA A 236 30.18 -47.51 17.34
N PHE A 237 30.85 -47.95 16.27
CA PHE A 237 31.67 -49.18 16.30
C PHE A 237 32.98 -49.02 17.10
N LEU A 238 33.57 -47.83 17.19
CA LEU A 238 34.77 -47.59 18.03
C LEU A 238 34.51 -47.92 19.51
N LEU A 239 33.30 -47.66 20.00
CA LEU A 239 32.90 -47.95 21.39
C LEU A 239 32.72 -49.45 21.69
N ARG A 240 32.58 -50.29 20.65
CA ARG A 240 32.31 -51.74 20.79
C ARG A 240 33.43 -52.66 20.31
N THR A 241 34.38 -52.18 19.51
CA THR A 241 35.31 -53.05 18.77
C THR A 241 36.77 -52.73 19.08
N ARG A 242 37.57 -53.73 19.47
CA ARG A 242 39.01 -53.57 19.80
C ARG A 242 39.96 -53.46 18.59
N GLY A 243 39.43 -53.41 17.36
CA GLY A 243 40.23 -53.32 16.14
C GLY A 243 40.46 -51.87 15.68
N SER A 244 41.55 -51.59 14.98
CA SER A 244 41.86 -50.27 14.40
C SER A 244 41.01 -49.92 13.17
N TRP A 245 40.33 -50.89 12.57
CA TRP A 245 39.58 -50.72 11.32
C TRP A 245 38.48 -49.63 11.35
N PRO A 246 37.72 -49.39 12.45
CA PRO A 246 36.71 -48.34 12.46
C PRO A 246 37.34 -46.94 12.53
N VAL A 247 38.56 -46.80 13.08
CA VAL A 247 39.31 -45.53 13.08
C VAL A 247 39.66 -45.15 11.64
N VAL A 248 40.15 -46.11 10.86
CA VAL A 248 40.48 -45.91 9.44
C VAL A 248 39.21 -45.61 8.62
N GLY A 249 38.12 -46.35 8.85
CA GLY A 249 36.83 -46.10 8.21
C GLY A 249 36.29 -44.69 8.50
N MET A 250 36.36 -44.25 9.76
CA MET A 250 35.96 -42.90 10.18
C MET A 250 36.83 -41.81 9.56
N ALA A 251 38.16 -41.99 9.52
CA ALA A 251 39.09 -41.02 8.95
C ALA A 251 38.90 -40.86 7.43
N VAL A 252 38.72 -41.97 6.69
CA VAL A 252 38.50 -41.95 5.24
C VAL A 252 37.13 -41.35 4.90
N SER A 253 36.06 -41.76 5.59
CA SER A 253 34.72 -41.20 5.36
C SER A 253 34.61 -39.72 5.73
N GLY A 254 35.25 -39.29 6.83
CA GLY A 254 35.34 -37.88 7.22
C GLY A 254 36.15 -37.03 6.22
N GLY A 255 37.28 -37.54 5.74
CA GLY A 255 38.08 -36.88 4.70
C GLY A 255 37.32 -36.69 3.40
N LEU A 256 36.62 -37.75 2.93
CA LEU A 256 35.75 -37.67 1.75
C LEU A 256 34.56 -36.72 1.98
N ALA A 257 33.93 -36.73 3.16
CA ALA A 257 32.84 -35.81 3.49
C ALA A 257 33.28 -34.34 3.39
N LEU A 258 34.47 -34.01 3.90
CA LEU A 258 35.04 -32.67 3.83
C LEU A 258 35.30 -32.24 2.37
N VAL A 259 35.85 -33.14 1.54
CA VAL A 259 36.02 -32.87 0.09
C VAL A 259 34.68 -32.65 -0.60
N CYS A 260 33.67 -33.48 -0.33
CA CYS A 260 32.31 -33.28 -0.85
C CYS A 260 31.69 -31.95 -0.39
N LEU A 261 31.95 -31.51 0.84
CA LEU A 261 31.48 -30.23 1.38
C LEU A 261 32.15 -29.03 0.68
N ILE A 262 33.45 -29.10 0.40
CA ILE A 262 34.14 -28.06 -0.41
C ILE A 262 33.48 -27.94 -1.80
N PHE A 263 33.26 -29.06 -2.49
CA PHE A 263 32.57 -29.04 -3.78
C PHE A 263 31.12 -28.54 -3.67
N LEU A 264 30.39 -28.92 -2.62
CA LEU A 264 29.04 -28.43 -2.35
C LEU A 264 29.01 -26.90 -2.25
N VAL A 265 29.93 -26.28 -1.50
CA VAL A 265 30.00 -24.81 -1.38
C VAL A 265 30.30 -24.13 -2.72
N VAL A 266 31.20 -24.70 -3.52
CA VAL A 266 31.53 -24.17 -4.86
C VAL A 266 30.32 -24.25 -5.80
N PHE A 267 29.63 -25.39 -5.87
CA PHE A 267 28.46 -25.56 -6.72
C PHE A 267 27.24 -24.79 -6.22
N LEU A 268 27.07 -24.63 -4.90
CA LEU A 268 26.02 -23.80 -4.30
C LEU A 268 26.18 -22.32 -4.68
N ARG A 269 27.40 -21.78 -4.67
CA ARG A 269 27.68 -20.43 -5.17
C ARG A 269 27.31 -20.29 -6.65
N GLY A 270 27.67 -21.28 -7.47
CA GLY A 270 27.30 -21.33 -8.89
C GLY A 270 25.78 -21.40 -9.11
N LEU A 271 25.07 -22.20 -8.29
CA LEU A 271 23.62 -22.31 -8.31
C LEU A 271 22.93 -20.99 -7.95
N VAL A 272 23.37 -20.30 -6.90
CA VAL A 272 22.82 -18.97 -6.52
C VAL A 272 23.03 -17.97 -7.65
N PHE A 273 24.18 -17.98 -8.33
CA PHE A 273 24.42 -17.11 -9.48
C PHE A 273 23.51 -17.46 -10.68
N ALA A 274 23.35 -18.75 -11.00
CA ALA A 274 22.44 -19.19 -12.07
C ALA A 274 20.97 -18.87 -11.77
N LEU A 275 20.54 -18.97 -10.51
CA LEU A 275 19.19 -18.58 -10.08
C LEU A 275 18.97 -17.07 -10.21
N ARG A 276 19.95 -16.25 -9.82
CA ARG A 276 19.89 -14.79 -10.03
C ARG A 276 19.81 -14.43 -11.51
N LEU A 277 20.68 -14.99 -12.34
CA LEU A 277 20.69 -14.73 -13.78
C LEU A 277 19.37 -15.18 -14.46
N SER A 278 18.76 -16.27 -13.98
CA SER A 278 17.41 -16.68 -14.41
C SER A 278 16.34 -15.68 -13.98
N ALA A 279 16.39 -15.15 -12.75
CA ALA A 279 15.43 -14.16 -12.27
C ALA A 279 15.59 -12.78 -12.95
N ASP A 280 16.82 -12.38 -13.25
CA ASP A 280 17.11 -11.11 -13.93
C ASP A 280 16.72 -11.15 -15.42
N ASN A 281 16.67 -12.33 -16.05
CA ASN A 281 16.15 -12.51 -17.42
C ASN A 281 14.61 -12.33 -17.51
N GLU A 282 13.88 -12.62 -16.44
CA GLU A 282 12.43 -12.42 -16.36
C GLU A 282 12.03 -10.97 -16.04
N LYS A 283 13.00 -10.07 -15.76
CA LYS A 283 12.73 -8.62 -15.61
C LYS A 283 12.76 -7.92 -16.96
N ASN A 284 11.90 -6.92 -17.18
CA ASN A 284 11.87 -6.14 -18.43
C ASN A 284 13.14 -5.26 -18.56
N GLU A 285 13.69 -4.79 -17.45
CA GLU A 285 14.73 -3.76 -17.38
C GLU A 285 16.12 -4.16 -17.93
N GLY A 286 16.35 -5.45 -18.20
CA GLY A 286 17.67 -5.97 -18.57
C GLY A 286 18.13 -5.67 -20.01
N THR A 287 17.26 -5.11 -20.86
CA THR A 287 17.56 -4.76 -22.26
C THR A 287 17.13 -3.33 -22.59
N GLU A 288 17.56 -2.80 -23.74
CA GLU A 288 17.07 -1.50 -24.23
C GLU A 288 15.59 -1.60 -24.64
N ASP A 289 15.23 -2.62 -25.41
CA ASP A 289 13.84 -2.87 -25.84
C ASP A 289 12.90 -3.09 -24.65
N GLY A 290 13.35 -3.84 -23.63
CA GLY A 290 12.56 -4.11 -22.43
C GLY A 290 12.41 -2.89 -21.51
N ARG A 291 13.40 -1.98 -21.47
CA ARG A 291 13.26 -0.68 -20.79
C ARG A 291 12.30 0.24 -21.55
N ARG A 292 12.36 0.29 -22.89
CA ARG A 292 11.40 1.05 -23.70
C ARG A 292 9.98 0.49 -23.54
N LEU A 293 9.84 -0.84 -23.52
CA LEU A 293 8.57 -1.51 -23.25
C LEU A 293 8.01 -1.14 -21.87
N ALA A 294 8.84 -1.13 -20.81
CA ALA A 294 8.40 -0.75 -19.47
C ALA A 294 7.96 0.72 -19.37
N LEU A 295 8.62 1.63 -20.09
CA LEU A 295 8.19 3.03 -20.20
C LEU A 295 6.82 3.14 -20.89
N LEU A 296 6.66 2.50 -22.05
CA LEU A 296 5.38 2.49 -22.78
C LEU A 296 4.25 1.82 -21.98
N GLU A 297 4.54 0.80 -21.17
CA GLU A 297 3.58 0.18 -20.24
C GLU A 297 3.14 1.15 -19.14
N GLY A 298 4.06 1.95 -18.58
CA GLY A 298 3.73 3.01 -17.62
C GLY A 298 2.88 4.12 -18.24
N GLU A 299 3.25 4.58 -19.45
CA GLU A 299 2.50 5.58 -20.21
C GLU A 299 1.08 5.10 -20.58
N GLU A 300 0.93 3.84 -21.05
CA GLU A 300 -0.38 3.23 -21.31
C GLU A 300 -1.23 3.12 -20.04
N SER A 301 -0.64 2.72 -18.92
CA SER A 301 -1.35 2.63 -17.63
C SER A 301 -1.83 4.00 -17.15
N CYS A 302 -1.03 5.06 -17.31
CA CYS A 302 -1.43 6.42 -16.97
C CYS A 302 -2.59 6.89 -17.86
N LEU A 303 -2.48 6.72 -19.18
CA LEU A 303 -3.56 7.09 -20.11
C LEU A 303 -4.83 6.26 -19.89
N LYS A 304 -4.69 4.98 -19.56
CA LYS A 304 -5.82 4.11 -19.20
C LYS A 304 -6.55 4.66 -17.97
N LEU A 305 -5.81 4.98 -16.90
CA LEU A 305 -6.35 5.54 -15.66
C LEU A 305 -7.03 6.90 -15.88
N VAL A 306 -6.50 7.74 -16.78
CA VAL A 306 -7.10 9.03 -17.16
C VAL A 306 -8.38 8.87 -18.00
N LEU A 307 -8.40 7.94 -18.96
CA LEU A 307 -9.51 7.75 -19.90
C LEU A 307 -10.67 6.90 -19.35
N GLU A 308 -10.34 5.84 -18.59
CA GLU A 308 -11.31 4.88 -18.04
C GLU A 308 -11.65 5.22 -16.57
N GLY A 309 -10.80 5.99 -15.87
CA GLY A 309 -10.92 6.32 -14.45
C GLY A 309 -10.30 5.25 -13.53
N GLU A 310 -10.37 5.48 -12.21
CA GLU A 310 -10.40 4.38 -11.26
C GLU A 310 -11.71 3.62 -11.56
N GLY A 311 -11.60 2.55 -12.33
CA GLY A 311 -12.74 1.71 -12.62
C GLY A 311 -13.29 1.17 -11.31
N GLU A 312 -14.59 1.33 -11.08
CA GLU A 312 -15.28 0.50 -10.10
C GLU A 312 -14.88 -0.95 -10.41
N PRO A 313 -14.41 -1.73 -9.41
CA PRO A 313 -14.10 -3.12 -9.66
C PRO A 313 -15.39 -3.77 -10.15
N VAL A 314 -15.38 -4.21 -11.41
CA VAL A 314 -16.43 -5.07 -11.96
C VAL A 314 -16.30 -6.37 -11.19
N PHE A 315 -16.99 -6.43 -10.05
CA PHE A 315 -17.39 -7.68 -9.44
C PHE A 315 -18.31 -8.33 -10.47
N ASP A 316 -17.75 -9.27 -11.22
CA ASP A 316 -18.53 -10.20 -12.04
C ASP A 316 -19.45 -10.97 -11.09
N GLU A 317 -20.67 -10.46 -10.84
CA GLU A 317 -21.77 -11.19 -10.19
C GLU A 317 -22.31 -12.30 -11.12
N GLU A 318 -21.43 -13.17 -11.64
CA GLU A 318 -21.82 -14.39 -12.36
C GLU A 318 -20.70 -15.46 -12.28
N SER A 319 -20.66 -16.18 -11.15
CA SER A 319 -19.94 -17.46 -11.00
C SER A 319 -20.68 -18.44 -10.07
#